data_AF-A0A929FXC8-F1
#
_entry.id   AF-A0A929FXC8-F1
#
_cell.length_a   1.000
_cell.length_b   1.000
_cell.length_c   1.000
_cell.angle_alpha   90.00
_cell.angle_beta   90.00
_cell.angle_gamma   90.00
#
_symmetry.space_group_name_H-M   'P 1'
#
loop_
_entity.id
_entity.type
_entity.pdbx_description
1 polymer ?
#
loop_
_entity_poly.entity_id
_entity_poly.type
_entity_poly.pdbx_seq_one_letter_code
_entity_poly.pdbx_strand_id
1 'polypeptide(L)' 'MNILCNCPCCSNPMLRHIRHDRTYWFCRSCWQEMPDLTSVLKANTYNKRRERLLNVSSLVVKKHEPTPV' A
#
# COMPACT_ATOMS: atom_id res chain seq x y z
N MET A 1 -8.63 17.76 4.09
CA MET A 1 -8.91 17.05 2.82
C MET A 1 -8.70 15.57 3.04
N ASN A 2 -9.74 14.75 2.86
CA ASN A 2 -9.62 13.30 3.02
C ASN A 2 -9.32 12.65 1.66
N ILE A 3 -8.04 12.41 1.38
CA ILE A 3 -7.61 11.84 0.09
C ILE A 3 -8.17 10.44 -0.20
N LEU A 4 -8.72 9.75 0.82
CA LEU A 4 -9.29 8.41 0.64
C LEU A 4 -10.60 8.44 -0.15
N CYS A 5 -11.36 9.54 -0.04
CA CYS A 5 -12.67 9.69 -0.68
C CYS A 5 -12.72 10.91 -1.62
N ASN A 6 -11.67 11.72 -1.65
CA ASN A 6 -11.58 12.92 -2.48
C ASN A 6 -10.48 12.76 -3.52
N CYS A 7 -10.75 13.26 -4.71
CA CYS A 7 -9.81 13.20 -5.83
C CYS A 7 -8.53 13.97 -5.50
N PRO A 8 -7.35 13.35 -5.62
CA PRO A 8 -6.08 14.03 -5.36
C PRO A 8 -5.77 15.13 -6.37
N CYS A 9 -6.41 15.13 -7.53
CA CYS A 9 -6.19 16.13 -8.59
C CYS A 9 -7.02 17.40 -8.38
N CYS A 10 -8.27 17.28 -7.91
CA CYS A 10 -9.21 18.40 -7.87
C CYS A 10 -9.97 18.55 -6.54
N SER A 11 -9.66 17.72 -5.54
CA SER A 11 -10.26 17.71 -4.19
C SER A 11 -11.77 17.44 -4.10
N ASN A 12 -12.45 17.20 -5.23
CA ASN A 12 -13.86 16.83 -5.25
C ASN A 12 -14.09 15.38 -4.81
N PRO A 13 -15.27 15.06 -4.24
CA PRO A 13 -15.63 13.70 -3.87
C PRO A 13 -15.56 12.74 -5.07
N MET A 14 -15.00 11.56 -4.84
CA MET A 14 -14.97 10.48 -5.83
C MET A 14 -16.17 9.55 -5.65
N LEU A 15 -16.56 8.86 -6.71
CA LEU A 15 -17.60 7.84 -6.70
C LEU A 15 -16.98 6.45 -6.67
N ARG A 16 -17.54 5.54 -5.88
CA ARG A 16 -17.14 4.14 -5.86
C ARG A 16 -17.89 3.38 -6.95
N HIS A 17 -17.18 2.86 -7.94
CA HIS A 17 -17.73 2.11 -9.07
C HIS A 17 -17.38 0.62 -8.95
N ILE A 18 -18.23 -0.24 -9.52
CA ILE A 18 -18.03 -1.69 -9.60
C ILE A 18 -18.16 -2.09 -11.07
N ARG A 19 -17.15 -2.76 -11.63
CA ARG A 19 -17.17 -3.27 -13.01
C ARG A 19 -16.34 -4.55 -13.11
N HIS A 20 -16.89 -5.59 -13.75
CA HIS A 20 -16.20 -6.88 -14.00
C HIS A 20 -15.38 -7.36 -12.79
N ASP A 21 -16.05 -7.46 -11.63
CA ASP A 21 -15.48 -7.91 -10.34
C ASP A 21 -14.42 -7.02 -9.71
N ARG A 22 -14.25 -5.78 -10.19
CA ARG A 22 -13.33 -4.80 -9.61
C ARG A 22 -14.08 -3.61 -9.06
N THR A 23 -13.68 -3.16 -7.88
CA THR A 23 -14.12 -1.89 -7.29
C THR A 23 -13.02 -0.85 -7.52
N TYR A 24 -13.39 0.32 -8.03
CA TYR A 24 -12.46 1.43 -8.27
C TYR A 24 -13.12 2.78 -7.96
N TRP A 25 -12.29 3.82 -7.79
CA TRP A 25 -12.77 5.18 -7.61
C TRP A 25 -12.84 5.90 -8.94
N PHE A 26 -13.86 6.73 -9.15
CA PHE A 26 -13.99 7.55 -10.34
C PHE A 26 -14.22 9.01 -9.95
N CYS A 27 -13.43 9.92 -10.51
CA CYS A 27 -13.64 11.35 -10.32
C CYS A 27 -14.51 11.90 -11.46
N ARG A 28 -15.71 12.42 -11.14
CA ARG A 28 -16.61 13.03 -12.13
C ARG A 28 -16.12 14.39 -12.64
N SER A 29 -15.29 15.10 -11.88
CA SER A 29 -14.73 16.38 -12.30
C SER A 29 -13.55 16.22 -13.26
N CYS A 30 -12.66 15.27 -12.97
CA CYS A 30 -11.52 14.96 -13.82
C CYS A 30 -11.85 13.97 -14.95
N TRP A 31 -12.99 13.28 -14.88
CA TRP A 31 -13.42 12.22 -15.80
C TRP A 31 -12.41 11.08 -15.92
N GLN A 32 -11.79 10.72 -14.80
CA GLN A 32 -10.73 9.72 -14.76
C GLN A 32 -10.99 8.68 -13.66
N GLU A 33 -10.54 7.45 -13.93
CA GLU A 33 -10.40 6.41 -12.92
C GLU A 33 -9.27 6.77 -11.97
N MET A 34 -9.55 6.64 -10.67
CA MET A 34 -8.66 6.96 -9.58
C MET A 34 -8.30 5.65 -8.84
N PRO A 35 -7.03 5.51 -8.42
CA PRO A 35 -6.58 4.30 -7.73
C PRO A 35 -7.26 4.15 -6.37
N ASP A 36 -7.46 2.90 -5.94
CA ASP A 36 -7.83 2.61 -4.55
C ASP A 36 -6.64 2.84 -3.61
N LEU A 37 -6.53 4.07 -3.13
CA LEU A 37 -5.50 4.51 -2.19
C LEU A 37 -5.50 3.67 -0.90
N THR A 38 -6.65 3.13 -0.47
CA THR A 38 -6.70 2.27 0.72
C THR A 38 -5.93 0.97 0.49
N SER A 39 -6.12 0.35 -0.66
CA SER A 39 -5.40 -0.86 -1.06
C SER A 39 -3.90 -0.58 -1.19
N VAL A 40 -3.53 0.52 -1.85
CA VAL A 40 -2.12 0.92 -2.03
C VAL A 40 -1.42 1.14 -0.68
N LEU A 41 -2.04 1.87 0.25
CA LEU A 41 -1.46 2.14 1.56
C LEU A 41 -1.29 0.87 2.41
N LYS A 42 -2.25 -0.06 2.33
CA LYS A 42 -2.16 -1.37 2.99
C LYS A 42 -1.00 -2.20 2.43
N ALA A 43 -0.87 -2.28 1.10
CA ALA A 43 0.22 -2.99 0.45
C ALA A 43 1.60 -2.43 0.86
N ASN A 44 1.75 -1.11 0.89
CA ASN A 44 2.98 -0.46 1.34
C ASN A 44 3.33 -0.78 2.80
N THR A 45 2.32 -0.76 3.69
CA THR A 45 2.52 -1.11 5.10
C THR A 45 2.98 -2.56 5.26
N TYR A 46 2.39 -3.48 4.49
CA TYR A 46 2.81 -4.87 4.45
C TYR A 46 4.25 -5.03 3.97
N ASN A 47 4.62 -4.38 2.86
CA ASN A 47 5.98 -4.43 2.30
C ASN A 47 7.01 -3.90 3.30
N LYS A 48 6.73 -2.76 3.94
CA LYS A 48 7.61 -2.17 4.96
C LYS A 48 7.80 -3.11 6.16
N ARG A 49 6.74 -3.78 6.58
CA ARG A 49 6.83 -4.80 7.65
C ARG A 49 7.67 -5.99 7.20
N ARG A 50 7.47 -6.47 5.97
CA ARG A 50 8.21 -7.60 5.39
C ARG A 50 9.70 -7.29 5.29
N GLU A 51 10.07 -6.12 4.75
CA GLU A 51 11.45 -5.65 4.69
C GLU A 51 12.09 -5.57 6.08
N ARG A 52 11.35 -5.04 7.07
CA ARG A 52 11.83 -5.01 8.46
C ARG A 52 12.09 -6.42 9.00
N LEU A 53 11.21 -7.38 8.71
CA LEU A 53 11.41 -8.78 9.12
C LEU A 53 12.65 -9.40 8.46
N LEU A 54 12.85 -9.17 7.16
CA LEU A 54 14.03 -9.66 6.42
C LEU A 54 15.33 -9.04 6.96
N ASN A 55 15.31 -7.75 7.29
CA ASN A 55 16.47 -7.06 7.87
C ASN A 55 16.81 -7.56 9.28
N VAL A 56 15.81 -7.95 10.09
CA VAL A 56 16.04 -8.54 11.42
C VAL A 56 16.68 -9.93 11.29
N SER A 57 16.24 -10.78 10.36
CA SER A 57 16.85 -12.10 10.16
C SER A 57 18.34 -12.03 9.82
N SER A 58 18.78 -11.02 9.07
CA SER A 58 20.22 -10.81 8.75
C SER A 58 21.09 -10.49 9.96
N LEU A 59 20.50 -10.00 11.06
CA LEU A 59 21.19 -9.78 12.34
C LEU A 59 21.20 -11.04 13.21
N VAL A 60 20.16 -11.87 13.12
CA VAL A 60 20.04 -13.12 13.89
C VAL A 60 20.98 -14.21 13.38
N VAL A 61 21.27 -14.26 12.07
CA VAL A 61 22.16 -15.26 11.45
C VAL A 61 23.63 -15.15 11.92
N LYS A 62 24.07 -14.00 12.45
CA LYS A 62 25.49 -13.80 12.85
C LYS A 62 25.87 -14.38 14.23
N LYS A 63 25.09 -15.27 14.84
CA LYS A 63 25.38 -15.75 16.20
C LYS A 63 25.38 -17.28 16.31
N HIS A 64 26.34 -17.92 15.62
CA HIS A 64 26.97 -19.16 16.09
C HIS A 64 28.16 -19.48 15.18
N GLU A 65 29.35 -19.03 15.58
CA GLU A 65 30.61 -19.61 15.08
C GLU A 65 31.02 -20.66 16.14
N PRO A 66 31.09 -21.96 15.79
CA PRO A 66 31.56 -22.97 16.73
C PRO A 66 33.06 -22.75 16.95
N THR A 67 33.47 -22.52 18.20
CA THR A 67 34.87 -22.54 18.60
C THR A 67 35.50 -23.88 18.23
N PRO A 68 36.64 -23.94 17.53
CA PRO A 68 37.34 -25.19 17.28
C PRO A 68 37.86 -25.77 18.60
N VAL A 69 37.65 -27.07 18.79
CA VAL A 69 38.13 -27.86 19.94
C VAL A 69 39.59 -28.24 19.74
#